data_AF-A0A2E0Z6M7-F1
#
_entry.id   AF-A0A2E0Z6M7-F1
#
_cell.length_a   1.000
_cell.length_b   1.000
_cell.length_c   1.000
_cell.angle_alpha   90.00
_cell.angle_beta   90.00
_cell.angle_gamma   90.00
#
_symmetry.space_group_name_H-M   'P 1'
#
loop_
_entity.id
_entity.type
_entity.pdbx_description
1 polymer ?
#
loop_
_entity_poly.entity_id
_entity_poly.type
_entity_poly.pdbx_seq_one_letter_code
_entity_poly.pdbx_strand_id
1 'polypeptide(L)'
;MICVLLKLGLEILKSEIILPTNSNIYTTFQQLAAEQRMVFLAGLPGTGKSLLIQQLAVLAQQAGRTVHLLQWDVTRAAFETAANLQTYPEIDGVTHPAIRKAVGLWARTAVHRWHQTHDRTHLLIGEVPLIGNRLTELTQPLDDEAEPLLSDSTCCFVIPTPSKAVRQVIEDARARSIANPRHEKEARDAQPNVLQMLWEEVAHIGEKLGLSEDKNVAYDPEVYTAVYQHLLQHRHHQTLPVNTVLNPNGSAYALKINGTELAATPDEVGQIMQQIEQTYTSDALEHAVENWFQL
;
A
#
# COMPACT_ATOMS: atom_id res chain seq x y z
N MET A 1 28.28 0.89 27.87
CA MET A 1 28.00 1.84 26.77
C MET A 1 26.93 1.31 25.80
N ILE A 2 27.05 0.08 25.28
CA ILE A 2 26.06 -0.57 24.39
C ILE A 2 24.65 -0.68 25.02
N CYS A 3 24.56 -1.06 26.29
CA CYS A 3 23.29 -1.19 27.01
C CYS A 3 22.54 0.15 27.20
N VAL A 4 23.27 1.28 27.27
CA VAL A 4 22.67 2.62 27.40
C VAL A 4 22.14 3.11 26.05
N LEU A 5 22.86 2.86 24.95
CA LEU A 5 22.43 3.20 23.59
C LEU A 5 21.19 2.41 23.15
N LEU A 6 21.11 1.12 23.48
CA LEU A 6 19.91 0.30 23.24
C LEU A 6 18.69 0.84 24.02
N LYS A 7 18.88 1.25 25.27
CA LYS A 7 17.81 1.78 26.12
C LYS A 7 17.31 3.14 25.63
N LEU A 8 18.22 4.03 25.22
CA LEU A 8 17.88 5.31 24.57
C LEU A 8 17.15 5.10 23.22
N GLY A 9 17.58 4.14 22.39
CA GLY A 9 16.89 3.83 21.14
C GLY A 9 15.46 3.32 21.34
N LEU A 10 15.24 2.45 22.34
CA LEU A 10 13.91 1.95 22.72
C LEU A 10 13.02 3.05 23.33
N GLU A 11 13.57 3.98 24.12
CA GLU A 11 12.82 5.11 24.68
C GLU A 11 12.43 6.14 23.60
N ILE A 12 13.30 6.40 22.62
CA ILE A 12 13.00 7.26 21.46
C ILE A 12 11.87 6.64 20.62
N LEU A 13 11.95 5.36 20.29
CA LEU A 13 10.87 4.68 19.55
C LEU A 13 9.54 4.67 20.32
N LYS A 14 9.56 4.56 21.66
CA LYS A 14 8.33 4.66 22.47
C LYS A 14 7.67 6.02 22.39
N SER A 15 8.46 7.09 22.22
CA SER A 15 7.94 8.45 22.05
C SER A 15 7.33 8.72 20.66
N GLU A 16 7.51 7.81 19.70
CA GLU A 16 6.97 7.92 18.33
C GLU A 16 5.62 7.22 18.14
N ILE A 17 5.19 6.40 19.11
CA ILE A 17 3.87 5.76 19.07
C ILE A 17 2.80 6.77 19.45
N ILE A 18 1.90 7.06 18.52
CA ILE A 18 0.74 7.95 18.73
C ILE A 18 -0.57 7.17 18.93
N LEU A 19 -0.55 5.86 18.72
CA LEU A 19 -1.71 5.00 18.90
C LEU A 19 -2.06 4.88 20.40
N PRO A 20 -3.31 5.13 20.81
CA PRO A 20 -3.73 4.86 22.18
C PRO A 20 -3.57 3.37 22.49
N THR A 21 -2.92 3.02 23.61
CA THR A 21 -2.59 1.62 23.94
C THR A 21 -3.81 0.75 24.22
N ASN A 22 -4.96 1.37 24.52
CA ASN A 22 -6.26 0.71 24.68
C ASN A 22 -7.10 0.71 23.39
N SER A 23 -6.56 1.19 22.26
CA SER A 23 -7.27 1.19 20.99
C SER A 23 -7.17 -0.16 20.27
N ASN A 24 -8.21 -0.50 19.52
CA ASN A 24 -8.21 -1.67 18.65
C ASN A 24 -7.02 -1.66 17.66
N ILE A 25 -6.70 -0.48 17.10
CA ILE A 25 -5.58 -0.31 16.17
C ILE A 25 -4.26 -0.74 16.82
N TYR A 26 -4.01 -0.31 18.05
CA TYR A 26 -2.78 -0.67 18.78
C TYR A 26 -2.69 -2.18 18.99
N THR A 27 -3.75 -2.82 19.50
CA THR A 27 -3.78 -4.27 19.74
C THR A 27 -3.61 -5.06 18.45
N THR A 28 -4.34 -4.71 17.39
CA THR A 28 -4.21 -5.35 16.07
C THR A 28 -2.79 -5.21 15.53
N PHE A 29 -2.18 -4.02 15.63
CA PHE A 29 -0.83 -3.81 15.12
C PHE A 29 0.25 -4.51 15.92
N GLN A 30 0.10 -4.63 17.25
CA GLN A 30 0.98 -5.46 18.05
C GLN A 30 0.94 -6.92 17.62
N GLN A 31 -0.26 -7.46 17.39
CA GLN A 31 -0.43 -8.84 16.93
C GLN A 31 0.19 -9.03 15.54
N LEU A 32 -0.14 -8.15 14.59
CA LEU A 32 0.42 -8.18 13.24
C LEU A 32 1.96 -8.11 13.26
N ALA A 33 2.52 -7.19 14.04
CA ALA A 33 3.96 -7.02 14.19
C ALA A 33 4.64 -8.24 14.81
N ALA A 34 3.96 -9.02 15.66
CA ALA A 34 4.52 -10.21 16.30
C ALA A 34 4.41 -11.47 15.43
N GLU A 35 3.27 -11.66 14.75
CA GLU A 35 2.91 -12.96 14.18
C GLU A 35 3.19 -13.06 12.67
N GLN A 36 3.03 -11.96 11.94
CA GLN A 36 3.01 -11.96 10.48
C GLN A 36 4.40 -11.86 9.88
N ARG A 37 4.59 -12.44 8.69
CA ARG A 37 5.78 -12.26 7.86
C ARG A 37 5.64 -11.06 6.93
N MET A 38 4.43 -10.83 6.44
CA MET A 38 4.11 -9.78 5.49
C MET A 38 2.78 -9.13 5.88
N VAL A 39 2.73 -7.80 5.88
CA VAL A 39 1.50 -7.05 6.17
C VAL A 39 1.32 -5.98 5.09
N PHE A 40 0.23 -6.06 4.33
CA PHE A 40 -0.07 -5.14 3.24
C PHE A 40 -1.25 -4.26 3.63
N LEU A 41 -1.09 -2.94 3.66
CA LEU A 41 -2.19 -2.01 3.86
C LEU A 41 -2.84 -1.68 2.51
N ALA A 42 -4.00 -2.28 2.28
CA ALA A 42 -4.81 -2.11 1.08
C ALA A 42 -5.84 -1.00 1.28
N GLY A 43 -5.71 0.09 0.53
CA GLY A 43 -6.65 1.19 0.67
C GLY A 43 -6.38 2.36 -0.25
N LEU A 44 -7.38 3.22 -0.39
CA LEU A 44 -7.28 4.41 -1.23
C LEU A 44 -6.21 5.38 -0.68
N PRO A 45 -5.57 6.19 -1.54
CA PRO A 45 -4.88 7.39 -1.06
C PRO A 45 -5.83 8.22 -0.17
N GLY A 46 -5.32 8.85 0.88
CA GLY A 46 -6.16 9.58 1.84
C GLY A 46 -6.90 8.75 2.90
N THR A 47 -6.65 7.45 3.03
CA THR A 47 -7.20 6.63 4.15
C THR A 47 -6.28 6.53 5.36
N GLY A 48 -5.19 7.31 5.39
CA GLY A 48 -4.23 7.34 6.49
C GLY A 48 -3.17 6.23 6.47
N LYS A 49 -3.04 5.48 5.35
CA LYS A 49 -2.12 4.35 5.23
C LYS A 49 -0.68 4.66 5.62
N SER A 50 -0.12 5.78 5.17
CA SER A 50 1.28 6.13 5.45
C SER A 50 1.53 6.30 6.96
N LEU A 51 0.59 6.91 7.67
CA LEU A 51 0.65 7.02 9.13
C LEU A 51 0.52 5.64 9.80
N LEU A 52 -0.39 4.81 9.32
CA LEU A 52 -0.58 3.45 9.84
C LEU A 52 0.65 2.55 9.58
N ILE A 53 1.27 2.63 8.41
CA ILE A 53 2.53 1.97 8.08
C ILE A 53 3.63 2.41 9.04
N GLN A 54 3.75 3.72 9.29
CA GLN A 54 4.71 4.25 10.26
C GLN A 54 4.49 3.63 11.64
N GLN A 55 3.25 3.61 12.14
CA GLN A 55 2.97 3.08 13.48
C GLN A 55 3.20 1.57 13.59
N LEU A 56 2.86 0.80 12.54
CA LEU A 56 3.16 -0.63 12.48
C LEU A 56 4.68 -0.90 12.45
N ALA A 57 5.43 -0.12 11.68
CA ALA A 57 6.88 -0.22 11.59
C ALA A 57 7.55 0.06 12.94
N VAL A 58 7.14 1.13 13.64
CA VAL A 58 7.65 1.47 14.98
C VAL A 58 7.37 0.32 15.97
N LEU A 59 6.15 -0.24 15.97
CA LEU A 59 5.79 -1.36 16.82
C LEU A 59 6.62 -2.62 16.51
N ALA A 60 6.83 -2.93 15.24
CA ALA A 60 7.65 -4.07 14.83
C ALA A 60 9.13 -3.88 15.21
N GLN A 61 9.69 -2.68 15.04
CA GLN A 61 11.05 -2.35 15.47
C GLN A 61 11.22 -2.46 16.98
N GLN A 62 10.22 -2.02 17.77
CA GLN A 62 10.23 -2.21 19.22
C GLN A 62 10.14 -3.68 19.64
N ALA A 63 9.45 -4.51 18.85
CA ALA A 63 9.44 -5.96 19.01
C ALA A 63 10.75 -6.64 18.57
N GLY A 64 11.76 -5.86 18.15
CA GLY A 64 13.07 -6.35 17.75
C GLY A 64 13.14 -6.84 16.30
N ARG A 65 12.16 -6.49 15.46
CA ARG A 65 12.14 -6.92 14.06
C ARG A 65 12.84 -5.92 13.14
N THR A 66 13.38 -6.45 12.04
CA THR A 66 13.90 -5.65 10.93
C THR A 66 12.76 -5.40 9.93
N VAL A 67 12.43 -4.14 9.69
CA VAL A 67 11.29 -3.74 8.85
C VAL A 67 11.75 -3.34 7.46
N HIS A 68 11.12 -3.94 6.45
CA HIS A 68 11.27 -3.61 5.04
C HIS A 68 9.96 -3.06 4.50
N LEU A 69 10.04 -2.21 3.48
CA LEU A 69 8.86 -1.58 2.87
C LEU A 69 8.71 -1.95 1.40
N LEU A 70 7.49 -2.21 0.96
CA LEU A 70 7.10 -2.24 -0.45
C LEU A 70 6.07 -1.12 -0.66
N GLN A 71 6.43 -0.07 -1.38
CA GLN A 71 5.54 1.08 -1.56
C GLN A 71 5.37 1.40 -3.03
N TRP A 72 4.12 1.56 -3.46
CA TRP A 72 3.77 1.90 -4.83
C TRP A 72 4.65 3.01 -5.42
N ASP A 73 4.82 4.13 -4.72
CA ASP A 73 5.57 5.27 -5.27
C ASP A 73 7.07 4.97 -5.45
N VAL A 74 7.67 4.19 -4.54
CA VAL A 74 9.09 3.78 -4.64
C VAL A 74 9.28 2.81 -5.78
N THR A 75 8.38 1.83 -5.89
CA THR A 75 8.46 0.77 -6.89
C THR A 75 8.15 1.33 -8.28
N ARG A 76 7.11 2.18 -8.41
CA ARG A 76 6.76 2.86 -9.66
C ARG A 76 7.91 3.73 -10.16
N ALA A 77 8.53 4.53 -9.29
CA ALA A 77 9.61 5.43 -9.68
C ALA A 77 10.78 4.71 -10.35
N ALA A 78 11.05 3.44 -10.00
CA ALA A 78 12.08 2.64 -10.67
C ALA A 78 11.74 2.35 -12.15
N PHE A 79 10.46 2.26 -12.49
CA PHE A 79 9.98 2.00 -13.86
C PHE A 79 9.81 3.27 -14.69
N GLU A 80 9.74 4.45 -14.07
CA GLU A 80 9.61 5.76 -14.73
C GLU A 80 10.97 6.26 -15.28
N THR A 81 11.68 5.40 -16.02
CA THR A 81 12.93 5.75 -16.70
C THR A 81 12.66 6.65 -17.91
N ALA A 82 13.64 7.44 -18.34
CA ALA A 82 13.46 8.31 -19.51
C ALA A 82 13.04 7.54 -20.78
N ALA A 83 13.56 6.33 -20.99
CA ALA A 83 13.18 5.47 -22.10
C ALA A 83 11.73 4.97 -21.97
N ASN A 84 11.34 4.49 -20.78
CA ASN A 84 9.99 4.01 -20.55
C ASN A 84 8.96 5.14 -20.64
N LEU A 85 9.25 6.33 -20.11
CA LEU A 85 8.35 7.48 -20.17
C LEU A 85 8.19 8.04 -21.59
N GLN A 86 9.15 7.81 -22.48
CA GLN A 86 9.01 8.16 -23.90
C GLN A 86 8.00 7.25 -24.61
N THR A 87 7.98 5.96 -24.27
CA THR A 87 7.08 4.95 -24.88
C THR A 87 5.73 4.88 -24.17
N TYR A 88 5.73 5.04 -22.85
CA TYR A 88 4.61 4.85 -21.92
C TYR A 88 4.44 6.10 -21.03
N PRO A 89 4.08 7.25 -21.62
CA PRO A 89 4.00 8.51 -20.89
C PRO A 89 2.88 8.50 -19.85
N GLU A 90 3.06 9.28 -18.79
CA GLU A 90 1.97 9.67 -17.90
C GLU A 90 0.99 10.58 -18.67
N ILE A 91 -0.31 10.32 -18.52
CA ILE A 91 -1.39 11.13 -19.11
C ILE A 91 -2.29 11.60 -17.97
N ASP A 92 -2.48 12.91 -17.87
CA ASP A 92 -3.33 13.55 -16.84
C ASP A 92 -3.03 13.14 -15.39
N GLY A 93 -1.76 12.91 -15.05
CA GLY A 93 -1.35 12.48 -13.71
C GLY A 93 -1.55 10.99 -13.44
N VAL A 94 -1.91 10.20 -14.47
CA VAL A 94 -2.16 8.76 -14.37
C VAL A 94 -1.03 7.98 -15.05
N THR A 95 -0.39 7.12 -14.27
CA THR A 95 0.68 6.23 -14.74
C THR A 95 0.16 5.29 -15.83
N HIS A 96 0.94 5.15 -16.91
CA HIS A 96 0.58 4.33 -18.07
C HIS A 96 0.24 2.87 -17.68
N PRO A 97 -0.79 2.23 -18.28
CA PRO A 97 -1.17 0.82 -18.03
C PRO A 97 0.02 -0.16 -18.04
N ALA A 98 0.93 -0.03 -19.00
CA ALA A 98 2.11 -0.89 -19.11
C ALA A 98 3.00 -0.83 -17.85
N ILE A 99 3.26 0.38 -17.34
CA ILE A 99 4.07 0.58 -16.13
C ILE A 99 3.32 0.01 -14.91
N ARG A 100 2.00 0.23 -14.82
CA ARG A 100 1.19 -0.31 -13.72
C ARG A 100 1.25 -1.84 -13.66
N LYS A 101 1.04 -2.50 -14.80
CA LYS A 101 1.13 -3.96 -14.93
C LYS A 101 2.53 -4.47 -14.61
N ALA A 102 3.56 -3.82 -15.15
CA ALA A 102 4.96 -4.16 -14.92
C ALA A 102 5.33 -4.11 -13.43
N VAL A 103 4.98 -3.03 -12.74
CA VAL A 103 5.24 -2.85 -11.30
C VAL A 103 4.56 -3.95 -10.50
N GLY A 104 3.32 -4.31 -10.85
CA GLY A 104 2.59 -5.40 -10.21
C GLY A 104 3.25 -6.77 -10.37
N LEU A 105 3.64 -7.14 -11.58
CA LEU A 105 4.34 -8.40 -11.85
C LEU A 105 5.69 -8.45 -11.13
N TRP A 106 6.46 -7.37 -11.19
CA TRP A 106 7.72 -7.26 -10.47
C TRP A 106 7.53 -7.40 -8.94
N ALA A 107 6.47 -6.82 -8.38
CA ALA A 107 6.22 -6.86 -6.95
C ALA A 107 6.06 -8.30 -6.43
N ARG A 108 5.48 -9.21 -7.21
CA ARG A 108 5.39 -10.63 -6.86
C ARG A 108 6.77 -11.29 -6.77
N THR A 109 7.60 -11.08 -7.80
CA THR A 109 9.00 -11.55 -7.79
C THR A 109 9.79 -10.96 -6.62
N ALA A 110 9.57 -9.67 -6.31
CA ALA A 110 10.22 -9.00 -5.19
C ALA A 110 9.80 -9.57 -3.84
N VAL A 111 8.51 -9.89 -3.65
CA VAL A 111 8.00 -10.57 -2.44
C VAL A 111 8.65 -11.94 -2.27
N HIS A 112 8.71 -12.74 -3.33
CA HIS A 112 9.34 -14.05 -3.29
C HIS A 112 10.83 -13.97 -2.93
N ARG A 113 11.58 -13.11 -3.63
CA ARG A 113 13.01 -12.89 -3.33
C ARG A 113 13.24 -12.39 -1.91
N TRP A 114 12.41 -11.44 -1.45
CA TRP A 114 12.51 -10.93 -0.09
C TRP A 114 12.33 -12.05 0.94
N HIS A 115 11.34 -12.92 0.72
CA HIS A 115 11.08 -14.07 1.59
C HIS A 115 12.28 -15.04 1.63
N GLN A 116 12.90 -15.33 0.49
CA GLN A 116 14.07 -16.22 0.43
C GLN A 116 15.30 -15.64 1.15
N THR A 117 15.41 -14.31 1.18
CA THR A 117 16.59 -13.62 1.72
C THR A 117 16.54 -13.46 3.24
N HIS A 118 15.35 -13.45 3.84
CA HIS A 118 15.17 -13.04 5.23
C HIS A 118 14.40 -14.08 6.06
N ASP A 119 14.80 -14.28 7.31
CA ASP A 119 14.10 -15.15 8.26
C ASP A 119 12.95 -14.41 8.99
N ARG A 120 12.26 -15.12 9.91
CA ARG A 120 11.11 -14.60 10.66
C ARG A 120 11.39 -13.33 11.49
N THR A 121 12.64 -13.00 11.78
CA THR A 121 12.98 -11.77 12.51
C THR A 121 12.74 -10.51 11.66
N HIS A 122 12.55 -10.67 10.35
CA HIS A 122 12.19 -9.58 9.43
C HIS A 122 10.67 -9.52 9.17
N LEU A 123 10.17 -8.32 8.91
CA LEU A 123 8.79 -8.03 8.52
C LEU A 123 8.77 -7.19 7.23
N LEU A 124 7.98 -7.61 6.24
CA LEU A 124 7.68 -6.80 5.07
C LEU A 124 6.36 -6.06 5.28
N ILE A 125 6.36 -4.74 5.15
CA ILE A 125 5.14 -3.92 5.19
C ILE A 125 4.91 -3.30 3.82
N GLY A 126 3.73 -3.53 3.24
CA GLY A 126 3.39 -3.01 1.92
C GLY A 126 2.32 -1.90 1.95
N GLU A 127 2.49 -0.88 1.12
CA GLU A 127 1.42 0.05 0.74
C GLU A 127 0.86 -0.35 -0.63
N VAL A 128 -0.38 -0.87 -0.65
CA VAL A 128 -0.98 -1.42 -1.88
C VAL A 128 -2.26 -0.64 -2.25
N PRO A 129 -2.16 0.44 -3.05
CA PRO A 129 -3.30 1.26 -3.43
C PRO A 129 -4.06 0.64 -4.61
N LEU A 130 -4.62 -0.56 -4.42
CA LEU A 130 -5.19 -1.45 -5.46
C LEU A 130 -6.01 -0.77 -6.57
N ILE A 131 -6.89 0.17 -6.18
CA ILE A 131 -7.76 0.91 -7.09
C ILE A 131 -6.95 1.67 -8.15
N GLY A 132 -7.39 1.60 -9.41
CA GLY A 132 -6.64 2.06 -10.56
C GLY A 132 -5.56 1.07 -11.04
N ASN A 133 -5.75 -0.24 -10.85
CA ASN A 133 -4.83 -1.30 -11.27
C ASN A 133 -3.39 -1.13 -10.73
N ARG A 134 -3.23 -0.77 -9.46
CA ARG A 134 -1.90 -0.58 -8.83
C ARG A 134 -1.60 -1.73 -7.89
N LEU A 135 -0.58 -2.54 -8.22
CA LEU A 135 -0.17 -3.72 -7.44
C LEU A 135 -1.28 -4.79 -7.27
N THR A 136 -2.25 -4.83 -8.18
CA THR A 136 -3.37 -5.77 -8.12
C THR A 136 -2.93 -7.21 -8.36
N GLU A 137 -1.79 -7.39 -8.98
CA GLU A 137 -1.11 -8.67 -9.16
C GLU A 137 -0.84 -9.33 -7.79
N LEU A 138 -0.67 -8.56 -6.71
CA LEU A 138 -0.52 -9.13 -5.37
C LEU A 138 -1.80 -9.78 -4.84
N THR A 139 -2.97 -9.46 -5.39
CA THR A 139 -4.27 -9.99 -4.93
C THR A 139 -4.82 -11.07 -5.85
N GLN A 140 -4.41 -11.07 -7.11
CA GLN A 140 -4.80 -12.07 -8.11
C GLN A 140 -4.07 -13.40 -7.89
N PRO A 141 -4.76 -14.54 -7.93
CA PRO A 141 -4.13 -15.85 -7.99
C PRO A 141 -3.33 -15.98 -9.29
N LEU A 142 -2.02 -16.16 -9.18
CA LEU A 142 -1.15 -16.41 -10.34
C LEU A 142 -0.31 -17.66 -10.06
N ASP A 143 -0.03 -18.44 -11.11
CA ASP A 143 0.81 -19.64 -10.98
C ASP A 143 2.30 -19.25 -10.99
N ASP A 144 2.78 -18.78 -9.84
CA ASP A 144 4.18 -18.38 -9.62
C ASP A 144 4.65 -18.64 -8.18
N GLU A 145 5.92 -18.37 -7.93
CA GLU A 145 6.56 -18.66 -6.65
C GLU A 145 6.14 -17.71 -5.51
N ALA A 146 5.44 -16.62 -5.82
CA ALA A 146 4.90 -15.71 -4.83
C ALA A 146 3.55 -16.18 -4.29
N GLU A 147 2.78 -16.95 -5.07
CA GLU A 147 1.41 -17.33 -4.73
C GLU A 147 1.29 -18.11 -3.41
N PRO A 148 2.13 -19.14 -3.14
CA PRO A 148 2.07 -19.83 -1.85
C PRO A 148 2.37 -18.91 -0.67
N LEU A 149 3.11 -17.83 -0.88
CA LEU A 149 3.45 -16.86 0.17
C LEU A 149 2.32 -15.85 0.39
N LEU A 150 1.71 -15.35 -0.70
CA LEU A 150 0.63 -14.36 -0.65
C LEU A 150 -0.67 -14.96 -0.11
N SER A 151 -0.87 -16.27 -0.28
CA SER A 151 -2.01 -17.02 0.26
C SER A 151 -1.75 -17.66 1.62
N ASP A 152 -0.51 -17.62 2.14
CA ASP A 152 -0.17 -18.18 3.45
C ASP A 152 -0.71 -17.34 4.61
N SER A 153 -1.04 -18.01 5.72
CA SER A 153 -1.55 -17.38 6.95
C SER A 153 -0.61 -16.38 7.61
N THR A 154 0.67 -16.35 7.22
CA THR A 154 1.66 -15.36 7.68
C THR A 154 1.75 -14.12 6.79
N CYS A 155 0.96 -14.05 5.72
CA CYS A 155 0.74 -12.86 4.91
C CYS A 155 -0.66 -12.31 5.20
N CYS A 156 -0.78 -11.04 5.59
CA CYS A 156 -2.06 -10.43 5.91
C CYS A 156 -2.27 -9.10 5.19
N PHE A 157 -3.39 -8.96 4.50
CA PHE A 157 -3.86 -7.69 3.96
C PHE A 157 -4.77 -7.00 4.96
N VAL A 158 -4.43 -5.79 5.37
CA VAL A 158 -5.23 -4.95 6.25
C VAL A 158 -5.96 -3.92 5.39
N ILE A 159 -7.27 -3.76 5.62
CA ILE A 159 -8.12 -2.77 4.96
C ILE A 159 -8.43 -1.65 5.96
N PRO A 160 -7.67 -0.54 6.00
CA PRO A 160 -8.00 0.60 6.84
C PRO A 160 -9.29 1.23 6.36
N THR A 161 -10.29 1.25 7.24
CA THR A 161 -11.63 1.74 6.93
C THR A 161 -11.95 2.90 7.87
N PRO A 162 -11.61 4.14 7.50
CA PRO A 162 -11.95 5.29 8.31
C PRO A 162 -13.45 5.52 8.38
N SER A 163 -13.96 6.01 9.51
CA SER A 163 -15.31 6.58 9.54
C SER A 163 -15.40 7.79 8.60
N LYS A 164 -16.62 8.17 8.17
CA LYS A 164 -16.82 9.37 7.35
C LYS A 164 -16.19 10.63 7.99
N ALA A 165 -16.33 10.77 9.31
CA ALA A 165 -15.75 11.88 10.07
C ALA A 165 -14.21 11.86 10.08
N VAL A 166 -13.60 10.69 10.29
CA VAL A 166 -12.13 10.57 10.26
C VAL A 166 -11.60 10.79 8.85
N ARG A 167 -12.28 10.28 7.82
CA ARG A 167 -11.88 10.50 6.42
C ARG A 167 -11.84 11.99 6.08
N GLN A 168 -12.85 12.76 6.46
CA GLN A 168 -12.85 14.21 6.27
C GLN A 168 -11.63 14.88 6.91
N VAL A 169 -11.29 14.51 8.14
CA VAL A 169 -10.11 15.05 8.83
C VAL A 169 -8.80 14.71 8.10
N ILE A 170 -8.68 13.49 7.54
CA ILE A 170 -7.51 13.08 6.78
C ILE A 170 -7.42 13.87 5.46
N GLU A 171 -8.52 14.03 4.74
CA GLU A 171 -8.58 14.80 3.49
C GLU A 171 -8.22 16.27 3.73
N ASP A 172 -8.76 16.89 4.78
CA ASP A 172 -8.43 18.26 5.16
C ASP A 172 -6.95 18.40 5.55
N ALA A 173 -6.40 17.42 6.27
CA ALA A 173 -4.99 17.41 6.66
C ALA A 173 -4.07 17.30 5.43
N ARG A 174 -4.44 16.45 4.48
CA ARG A 174 -3.71 16.27 3.21
C ARG A 174 -3.74 17.52 2.35
N ALA A 175 -4.89 18.19 2.23
CA ALA A 175 -4.98 19.46 1.52
C ALA A 175 -4.05 20.52 2.12
N ARG A 176 -3.94 20.57 3.47
CA ARG A 176 -3.00 21.46 4.16
C ARG A 176 -1.53 21.08 3.91
N SER A 177 -1.18 19.79 3.92
CA SER A 177 0.20 19.33 3.72
C SER A 177 0.67 19.49 2.28
N ILE A 178 -0.20 19.31 1.29
CA ILE A 178 0.13 19.61 -0.12
C ILE A 178 0.45 21.10 -0.28
N ALA A 179 -0.34 21.98 0.35
CA ALA A 179 -0.12 23.42 0.31
C ALA A 179 1.12 23.88 1.10
N ASN A 180 1.50 23.15 2.16
CA ASN A 180 2.62 23.49 3.05
C ASN A 180 3.40 22.22 3.42
N PRO A 181 4.17 21.63 2.49
CA PRO A 181 4.80 20.34 2.69
C PRO A 181 5.94 20.43 3.72
N ARG A 182 5.94 19.47 4.65
CA ARG A 182 7.01 19.23 5.63
C ARG A 182 7.96 18.11 5.18
N HIS A 183 7.61 17.41 4.11
CA HIS A 183 8.42 16.38 3.47
C HIS A 183 8.20 16.38 1.95
N GLU A 184 9.22 16.03 1.15
CA GLU A 184 9.16 16.03 -0.33
C GLU A 184 8.07 15.10 -0.91
N LYS A 185 7.74 14.02 -0.19
CA LYS A 185 6.66 13.09 -0.58
C LYS A 185 5.26 13.72 -0.42
N GLU A 186 5.08 14.68 0.50
CA GLU A 186 3.77 15.33 0.73
C GLU A 186 3.36 16.25 -0.43
N ALA A 187 4.32 16.86 -1.13
CA ALA A 187 4.03 17.66 -2.33
C ALA A 187 3.61 16.80 -3.53
N ARG A 188 3.95 15.51 -3.51
CA ARG A 188 3.65 14.52 -4.55
C ARG A 188 2.40 13.68 -4.23
N ASP A 189 1.76 13.95 -3.11
CA ASP A 189 0.52 13.28 -2.75
C ASP A 189 -0.56 13.52 -3.82
N ALA A 190 -1.34 12.48 -4.09
CA ALA A 190 -2.54 12.57 -4.93
C ALA A 190 -3.41 13.77 -4.53
N GLN A 191 -3.68 14.61 -5.53
CA GLN A 191 -4.48 15.84 -5.42
C GLN A 191 -5.95 15.52 -5.11
N PRO A 192 -6.73 16.49 -4.57
CA PRO A 192 -8.12 16.24 -4.17
C PRO A 192 -9.01 15.70 -5.30
N ASN A 193 -8.84 16.18 -6.54
CA ASN A 193 -9.57 15.67 -7.71
C ASN A 193 -9.26 14.19 -8.00
N VAL A 194 -8.00 13.76 -7.80
CA VAL A 194 -7.60 12.35 -7.95
C VAL A 194 -8.25 11.49 -6.85
N LEU A 195 -8.36 12.00 -5.62
CA LEU A 195 -9.05 11.28 -4.55
C LEU A 195 -10.54 11.07 -4.86
N GLN A 196 -11.19 12.09 -5.41
CA GLN A 196 -12.57 12.00 -5.84
C GLN A 196 -12.73 10.96 -6.96
N MET A 197 -11.90 11.03 -8.00
CA MET A 197 -11.91 10.06 -9.11
C MET A 197 -11.71 8.62 -8.62
N LEU A 198 -10.75 8.39 -7.72
CA LEU A 198 -10.50 7.05 -7.18
C LEU A 198 -11.66 6.55 -6.31
N TRP A 199 -12.39 7.45 -5.66
CA TRP A 199 -13.60 7.07 -4.93
C TRP A 199 -14.78 6.79 -5.86
N GLU A 200 -14.96 7.58 -6.91
CA GLU A 200 -15.90 7.29 -8.01
C GLU A 200 -15.63 5.92 -8.61
N GLU A 201 -14.36 5.56 -8.80
CA GLU A 201 -13.95 4.23 -9.26
C GLU A 201 -14.36 3.12 -8.27
N VAL A 202 -14.18 3.31 -6.95
CA VAL A 202 -14.65 2.35 -5.94
C VAL A 202 -16.17 2.17 -6.01
N ALA A 203 -16.94 3.26 -6.09
CA ALA A 203 -18.39 3.20 -6.19
C ALA A 203 -18.84 2.48 -7.47
N HIS A 204 -18.20 2.77 -8.60
CA HIS A 204 -18.45 2.11 -9.88
C HIS A 204 -18.12 0.62 -9.87
N ILE A 205 -16.99 0.23 -9.27
CA ILE A 205 -16.63 -1.18 -9.06
C ILE A 205 -17.68 -1.84 -8.16
N GLY A 206 -18.10 -1.18 -7.09
CA GLY A 206 -19.15 -1.65 -6.20
C GLY A 206 -20.47 -1.92 -6.92
N GLU A 207 -20.90 -1.01 -7.81
CA GLU A 207 -22.07 -1.20 -8.67
C GLU A 207 -21.88 -2.41 -9.61
N LYS A 208 -20.76 -2.45 -10.34
CA LYS A 208 -20.48 -3.53 -11.30
C LYS A 208 -20.43 -4.92 -10.68
N LEU A 209 -19.97 -5.01 -9.44
CA LEU A 209 -19.89 -6.27 -8.68
C LEU A 209 -21.18 -6.60 -7.92
N GLY A 210 -22.20 -5.73 -7.96
CA GLY A 210 -23.44 -5.92 -7.21
C GLY A 210 -23.28 -5.78 -5.69
N LEU A 211 -22.26 -5.05 -5.24
CA LEU A 211 -21.96 -4.80 -3.82
C LEU A 211 -22.67 -3.54 -3.27
N SER A 212 -23.15 -2.67 -4.17
CA SER A 212 -23.96 -1.49 -3.83
C SER A 212 -25.00 -1.23 -4.92
N GLU A 213 -26.23 -0.91 -4.51
CA GLU A 213 -27.25 -0.35 -5.39
C GLU A 213 -27.23 1.19 -5.42
N ASP A 214 -26.56 1.80 -4.43
CA ASP A 214 -26.44 3.24 -4.34
C ASP A 214 -25.36 3.76 -5.29
N LYS A 215 -25.76 4.65 -6.20
CA LYS A 215 -24.88 5.38 -7.13
C LYS A 215 -24.27 6.62 -6.50
N ASN A 216 -24.47 6.83 -5.21
CA ASN A 216 -23.92 7.97 -4.50
C ASN A 216 -22.39 7.97 -4.56
N VAL A 217 -21.85 9.09 -5.02
CA VAL A 217 -20.42 9.36 -5.14
C VAL A 217 -19.84 9.83 -3.80
N ALA A 218 -20.61 9.94 -2.72
CA ALA A 218 -20.06 10.23 -1.40
C ALA A 218 -19.39 9.00 -0.78
N TYR A 219 -18.35 9.21 0.04
CA TYR A 219 -17.69 8.11 0.74
C TYR A 219 -18.67 7.29 1.58
N ASP A 220 -18.68 5.98 1.32
CA ASP A 220 -19.33 5.00 2.17
C ASP A 220 -18.33 3.95 2.67
N PRO A 221 -18.10 3.84 4.00
CA PRO A 221 -17.17 2.85 4.54
C PRO A 221 -17.62 1.42 4.28
N GLU A 222 -18.92 1.13 4.17
CA GLU A 222 -19.42 -0.23 3.93
C GLU A 222 -19.13 -0.66 2.49
N VAL A 223 -19.47 0.19 1.50
CA VAL A 223 -19.16 -0.07 0.09
C VAL A 223 -17.66 -0.18 -0.12
N TYR A 224 -16.88 0.72 0.48
CA TYR A 224 -15.43 0.68 0.44
C TYR A 224 -14.88 -0.65 0.95
N THR A 225 -15.31 -1.09 2.14
CA THR A 225 -14.85 -2.33 2.73
C THR A 225 -15.26 -3.52 1.87
N ALA A 226 -16.49 -3.58 1.39
CA ALA A 226 -16.99 -4.67 0.55
C ALA A 226 -16.18 -4.83 -0.74
N VAL A 227 -15.87 -3.72 -1.43
CA VAL A 227 -15.04 -3.73 -2.64
C VAL A 227 -13.65 -4.28 -2.34
N TYR A 228 -12.98 -3.78 -1.29
CA TYR A 228 -11.64 -4.28 -0.94
C TYR A 228 -11.65 -5.74 -0.48
N GLN A 229 -12.67 -6.19 0.25
CA GLN A 229 -12.83 -7.59 0.63
C GLN A 229 -13.01 -8.49 -0.59
N HIS A 230 -13.80 -8.05 -1.59
CA HIS A 230 -13.93 -8.75 -2.86
C HIS A 230 -12.58 -8.87 -3.56
N LEU A 231 -11.86 -7.76 -3.74
CA LEU A 231 -10.53 -7.74 -4.37
C LEU A 231 -9.51 -8.64 -3.66
N LEU A 232 -9.69 -8.87 -2.36
CA LEU A 232 -8.84 -9.68 -1.50
C LEU A 232 -9.41 -11.06 -1.19
N GLN A 233 -10.44 -11.54 -1.90
CA GLN A 233 -11.12 -12.81 -1.59
C GLN A 233 -10.21 -14.04 -1.65
N HIS A 234 -9.07 -13.94 -2.34
CA HIS A 234 -8.04 -14.99 -2.43
C HIS A 234 -6.86 -14.78 -1.47
N ARG A 235 -6.97 -13.84 -0.52
CA ARG A 235 -5.92 -13.46 0.42
C ARG A 235 -6.45 -13.49 1.84
N HIS A 236 -5.58 -13.81 2.80
CA HIS A 236 -5.86 -13.54 4.20
C HIS A 236 -5.95 -12.04 4.41
N HIS A 237 -7.11 -11.56 4.84
CA HIS A 237 -7.34 -10.15 5.04
C HIS A 237 -8.14 -9.88 6.31
N GLN A 238 -7.99 -8.66 6.84
CA GLN A 238 -8.81 -8.15 7.93
C GLN A 238 -9.16 -6.68 7.71
N THR A 239 -10.37 -6.31 8.11
CA THR A 239 -10.81 -4.91 8.12
C THR A 239 -10.35 -4.25 9.42
N LEU A 240 -9.77 -3.05 9.30
CA LEU A 240 -9.36 -2.25 10.44
C LEU A 240 -10.18 -0.95 10.48
N PRO A 241 -11.24 -0.89 11.30
CA PRO A 241 -11.98 0.35 11.50
C PRO A 241 -11.10 1.44 12.11
N VAL A 242 -11.08 2.62 11.49
CA VAL A 242 -10.34 3.80 11.96
C VAL A 242 -11.33 4.89 12.35
N ASN A 243 -11.77 4.82 13.62
CA ASN A 243 -12.80 5.71 14.17
C ASN A 243 -12.23 6.82 15.05
N THR A 244 -10.90 6.88 15.18
CA THR A 244 -10.20 7.86 16.01
C THR A 244 -9.24 8.66 15.14
N VAL A 245 -9.29 9.99 15.28
CA VAL A 245 -8.31 10.88 14.66
C VAL A 245 -6.96 10.69 15.36
N LEU A 246 -5.95 10.31 14.57
CA LEU A 246 -4.57 10.20 15.02
C LEU A 246 -3.85 11.51 14.72
N ASN A 247 -3.16 12.06 15.72
CA ASN A 247 -2.39 13.29 15.57
C ASN A 247 -0.93 12.96 15.31
N PRO A 248 -0.42 13.12 14.07
CA PRO A 248 0.95 12.76 13.74
C PRO A 248 1.95 13.71 14.42
N ASN A 249 3.02 13.14 14.98
CA ASN A 249 4.16 13.90 15.48
C ASN A 249 5.20 14.09 14.35
N GLY A 250 4.89 14.98 13.41
CA GLY A 250 5.71 15.22 12.22
C GLY A 250 5.12 14.62 10.93
N SER A 251 5.96 14.41 9.92
CA SER A 251 5.53 13.81 8.65
C SER A 251 5.39 12.30 8.80
N ALA A 252 4.31 11.72 8.27
CA ALA A 252 4.16 10.25 8.18
C ALA A 252 5.25 9.59 7.34
N TYR A 253 5.92 10.35 6.46
CA TYR A 253 7.02 9.89 5.61
C TYR A 253 8.40 9.96 6.26
N ALA A 254 8.51 10.59 7.44
CA ALA A 254 9.78 10.72 8.16
C ALA A 254 10.19 9.43 8.91
N LEU A 255 9.49 8.31 8.67
CA LEU A 255 9.77 7.01 9.27
C LEU A 255 11.21 6.57 8.97
N LYS A 256 11.96 6.24 10.03
CA LYS A 256 13.27 5.60 9.89
C LYS A 256 13.13 4.09 10.10
N ILE A 257 13.02 3.36 8.99
CA ILE A 257 13.09 1.89 9.02
C ILE A 257 14.52 1.41 9.25
N ASN A 258 14.66 0.23 9.85
CA ASN A 258 15.94 -0.44 10.09
C ASN A 258 16.28 -1.53 9.05
N GLY A 259 15.44 -1.70 8.03
CA GLY A 259 15.69 -2.55 6.85
C GLY A 259 15.78 -1.72 5.56
N THR A 260 15.16 -2.23 4.50
CA THR A 260 15.24 -1.63 3.15
C THR A 260 13.86 -1.34 2.56
N GLU A 261 13.77 -0.31 1.72
CA GLU A 261 12.68 -0.16 0.78
C GLU A 261 12.97 -1.02 -0.46
N LEU A 262 12.02 -1.84 -0.87
CA LEU A 262 12.12 -2.68 -2.06
C LEU A 262 11.95 -1.78 -3.29
N ALA A 263 12.92 -1.84 -4.19
CA ALA A 263 12.90 -1.13 -5.47
C ALA A 263 13.51 -2.03 -6.56
N ALA A 264 13.01 -1.90 -7.78
CA ALA A 264 13.51 -2.67 -8.92
C ALA A 264 14.91 -2.18 -9.32
N THR A 265 15.78 -3.11 -9.72
CA THR A 265 17.03 -2.74 -10.38
C THR A 265 16.77 -2.38 -11.85
N PRO A 266 17.66 -1.64 -12.53
CA PRO A 266 17.52 -1.35 -13.96
C PRO A 266 17.38 -2.62 -14.82
N ASP A 267 18.10 -3.69 -14.47
CA ASP A 267 18.01 -4.97 -15.19
C ASP A 267 16.65 -5.64 -15.00
N GLU A 268 16.10 -5.61 -13.77
CA GLU A 268 14.76 -6.12 -13.50
C GLU A 268 13.68 -5.33 -14.24
N VAL A 269 13.81 -4.00 -14.29
CA VAL A 269 12.93 -3.14 -15.07
C VAL A 269 12.98 -3.54 -16.54
N GLY A 270 14.17 -3.69 -17.11
CA GLY A 270 14.33 -4.12 -18.51
C GLY A 270 13.69 -5.47 -18.81
N GLN A 271 13.92 -6.46 -17.94
CA GLN A 271 13.35 -7.81 -18.10
C GLN A 271 11.82 -7.81 -18.04
N ILE A 272 11.24 -7.13 -17.04
CA ILE A 272 9.79 -7.10 -16.86
C ILE A 272 9.11 -6.29 -17.97
N MET A 273 9.69 -5.17 -18.40
CA MET A 273 9.13 -4.40 -19.52
C MET A 273 9.17 -5.20 -20.82
N GLN A 274 10.26 -5.93 -21.09
CA GLN A 274 10.33 -6.85 -22.23
C GLN A 274 9.28 -7.96 -22.13
N GLN A 275 9.04 -8.50 -20.93
CA GLN A 275 7.99 -9.50 -20.71
C GLN A 275 6.60 -8.93 -21.03
N ILE A 276 6.30 -7.69 -20.60
CA ILE A 276 5.03 -7.03 -20.92
C ILE A 276 4.84 -6.92 -22.44
N GLU A 277 5.86 -6.45 -23.16
CA GLU A 277 5.83 -6.28 -24.62
C GLU A 277 5.68 -7.59 -25.39
N GLN A 278 6.21 -8.70 -24.84
CA GLN A 278 6.08 -10.04 -25.44
C GLN A 278 4.73 -10.69 -25.13
N THR A 279 4.15 -10.39 -23.98
CA THR A 279 2.96 -11.07 -23.47
C THR A 279 1.68 -10.39 -23.94
N TYR A 280 1.67 -9.06 -24.03
CA TYR A 280 0.47 -8.28 -24.29
C TYR A 280 0.58 -7.50 -25.61
N THR A 281 -0.46 -7.58 -26.44
CA THR A 281 -0.74 -6.52 -27.41
C THR A 281 -1.26 -5.27 -26.68
N SER A 282 -1.22 -4.10 -27.32
CA SER A 282 -1.75 -2.85 -26.72
C SER A 282 -3.20 -3.02 -26.24
N ASP A 283 -4.08 -3.54 -27.11
CA ASP A 283 -5.49 -3.75 -26.80
C ASP A 283 -5.69 -4.76 -25.66
N ALA A 284 -4.90 -5.84 -25.63
CA ALA A 284 -4.99 -6.84 -24.57
C ALA A 284 -4.53 -6.27 -23.21
N LEU A 285 -3.51 -5.43 -23.21
CA LEU A 285 -3.02 -4.75 -22.01
C LEU A 285 -4.05 -3.75 -21.49
N GLU A 286 -4.62 -2.91 -22.36
CA GLU A 286 -5.68 -1.98 -22.00
C GLU A 286 -6.87 -2.72 -21.42
N HIS A 287 -7.33 -3.78 -22.08
CA HIS A 287 -8.45 -4.59 -21.59
C HIS A 287 -8.16 -5.22 -20.22
N ALA A 288 -6.95 -5.76 -20.03
CA ALA A 288 -6.53 -6.34 -18.75
C ALA A 288 -6.47 -5.30 -17.63
N VAL A 289 -6.04 -4.08 -17.94
CA VAL A 289 -5.96 -2.97 -16.98
C VAL A 289 -7.34 -2.34 -16.71
N GLU A 290 -8.27 -2.36 -17.65
CA GLU A 290 -9.63 -1.82 -17.46
C GLU A 290 -10.54 -2.76 -16.66
N ASN A 291 -10.32 -4.08 -16.79
CA ASN A 291 -11.14 -5.12 -16.16
C ASN A 291 -10.43 -5.80 -14.99
N TRP A 292 -9.40 -5.15 -14.44
CA TRP A 292 -8.52 -5.67 -13.39
C TRP A 292 -9.22 -6.17 -12.12
N PHE A 293 -10.42 -5.64 -11.84
CA PHE A 293 -11.24 -5.97 -10.68
C PHE A 293 -12.18 -7.17 -10.91
N GLN A 294 -12.26 -7.69 -12.14
CA GLN A 294 -12.94 -8.93 -12.46
C GLN A 294 -11.96 -10.07 -12.16
N LEU A 295 -12.13 -10.69 -10.99
CA LEU A 295 -11.27 -11.77 -10.48
C LEU A 295 -11.54 -13.11 -11.17
#